data_AF-A0A382RHS6-F1
#
_entry.id   AF-A0A382RHS6-F1
#
_cell.length_a   1.000
_cell.length_b   1.000
_cell.length_c   1.000
_cell.angle_alpha   90.00
_cell.angle_beta   90.00
_cell.angle_gamma   90.00
#
_symmetry.space_group_name_H-M   'P 1'
#
loop_
_entity.id
_entity.type
_entity.pdbx_description
1 polymer ?
#
loop_
_entity_poly.entity_id
_entity_poly.type
_entity_poly.pdbx_seq_one_letter_code
_entity_poly.pdbx_strand_id
1 'polypeptide(L)'
;MKLRHAFAGSMALGLTVAGALQAKPLDIWISSFQDQLYYEGMVKLYKETVDNEFEAKVQSFGFREMPEKLAVSIKTGINPPDVVQLDEVLFGAFLGGEVPFVDLNARIKKAKLDKDIAKSRQSLFAYKGKTYGIPQSLSAMVLYYRADLFKELGIDPVALTTWDKFVAVGKTVVEDHGKSMIALDPTYFGILLRQRDSDLFGRDGSVYP
;
A
#
# COMPACT_ATOMS: atom_id res chain seq x y z
N MET A 1 -38.02 47.65 64.65
CA MET A 1 -37.71 46.24 64.34
C MET A 1 -38.30 45.93 62.96
N LYS A 2 -37.45 45.47 62.03
CA LYS A 2 -37.72 44.97 60.66
C LYS A 2 -38.11 46.00 59.60
N LEU A 3 -37.71 45.86 58.34
CA LEU A 3 -36.44 45.47 57.71
C LEU A 3 -36.61 45.98 56.27
N ARG A 4 -35.53 46.47 55.66
CA ARG A 4 -35.55 47.22 54.40
C ARG A 4 -34.53 46.54 53.47
N HIS A 5 -34.79 46.52 52.16
CA HIS A 5 -33.87 46.14 51.04
C HIS A 5 -33.67 44.61 50.84
N ALA A 6 -33.40 44.04 49.66
CA ALA A 6 -33.18 44.50 48.30
C ALA A 6 -33.50 43.33 47.34
N PHE A 7 -33.96 43.62 46.12
CA PHE A 7 -33.98 42.65 45.02
C PHE A 7 -32.54 42.47 44.52
N ALA A 8 -31.93 41.32 44.77
CA ALA A 8 -30.70 40.90 44.13
C ALA A 8 -31.04 40.03 42.92
N GLY A 9 -30.79 40.54 41.71
CA GLY A 9 -30.82 39.74 40.49
C GLY A 9 -29.61 38.82 40.45
N SER A 10 -29.84 37.52 40.56
CA SER A 10 -28.80 36.52 40.30
C SER A 10 -28.63 36.36 38.78
N MET A 11 -27.59 36.96 38.25
CA MET A 11 -27.10 36.71 36.90
C MET A 11 -26.37 35.36 36.91
N ALA A 12 -27.02 34.30 36.41
CA ALA A 12 -26.36 33.02 36.19
C ALA A 12 -25.39 33.17 35.01
N LEU A 13 -24.08 33.23 35.30
CA LEU A 13 -23.05 33.06 34.29
C LEU A 13 -23.11 31.60 33.80
N GLY A 14 -23.71 31.39 32.64
CA GLY A 14 -23.58 30.13 31.92
C GLY A 14 -22.15 30.00 31.43
N LEU A 15 -21.34 29.19 32.11
CA LEU A 15 -20.09 28.70 31.54
C LEU A 15 -20.44 27.78 30.37
N THR A 16 -20.43 28.32 29.16
CA THR A 16 -20.33 27.49 27.95
C THR A 16 -18.94 26.89 27.93
N VAL A 17 -18.80 25.65 28.42
CA VAL A 17 -17.65 24.81 28.08
C VAL A 17 -17.77 24.51 26.60
N ALA A 18 -17.12 25.32 25.77
CA ALA A 18 -16.79 24.95 24.41
C ALA A 18 -15.78 23.80 24.52
N GLY A 19 -16.28 22.58 24.66
CA GLY A 19 -15.46 21.39 24.46
C GLY A 19 -14.99 21.45 23.01
N ALA A 20 -13.69 21.63 22.80
CA ALA A 20 -13.10 21.40 21.49
C ALA A 20 -13.47 19.97 21.09
N LEU A 21 -14.33 19.83 20.08
CA LEU A 21 -14.60 18.56 19.42
C LEU A 21 -13.31 18.15 18.73
N GLN A 22 -12.40 17.52 19.46
CA GLN A 22 -11.22 16.93 18.88
C GLN A 22 -11.68 15.75 18.02
N ALA A 23 -11.36 15.79 16.72
CA ALA A 23 -11.67 14.72 15.81
C ALA A 23 -11.06 13.40 16.33
N LYS A 24 -11.74 12.28 16.12
CA LYS A 24 -11.17 10.97 16.44
C LYS A 24 -9.90 10.76 15.60
N PRO A 25 -8.85 10.14 16.16
CA PRO A 25 -7.68 9.75 15.36
C PRO A 25 -8.10 8.90 14.17
N LEU A 26 -7.48 9.16 13.01
CA LEU A 26 -7.66 8.37 11.80
C LEU A 26 -7.16 6.93 12.03
N ASP A 27 -7.95 5.92 11.72
CA ASP A 27 -7.52 4.51 11.83
C ASP A 27 -6.90 4.04 10.51
N ILE A 28 -5.63 3.66 10.56
CA ILE A 28 -4.83 3.25 9.41
C ILE A 28 -4.40 1.80 9.58
N TRP A 29 -4.85 0.92 8.68
CA TRP A 29 -4.43 -0.47 8.65
C TRP A 29 -3.34 -0.69 7.60
N ILE A 30 -2.25 -1.36 7.99
CA ILE A 30 -1.14 -1.72 7.10
C ILE A 30 -0.89 -3.23 7.12
N SER A 31 -0.28 -3.75 6.05
CA SER A 31 -0.10 -5.20 5.83
C SER A 31 1.32 -5.70 6.13
N SER A 32 2.06 -4.96 6.95
CA SER A 32 3.47 -5.23 7.27
C SER A 32 3.79 -4.76 8.69
N PHE A 33 4.22 -5.68 9.55
CA PHE A 33 4.68 -5.34 10.90
C PHE A 33 5.99 -4.53 10.85
N GLN A 34 6.82 -4.80 9.85
CA GLN A 34 8.11 -4.16 9.63
C GLN A 34 7.96 -2.68 9.27
N ASP A 35 6.87 -2.33 8.57
CA ASP A 35 6.63 -0.96 8.11
C ASP A 35 5.90 -0.10 9.16
N GLN A 36 5.49 -0.66 10.29
CA GLN A 36 4.72 0.09 11.30
C GLN A 36 5.45 1.33 11.79
N LEU A 37 6.74 1.19 12.15
CA LEU A 37 7.55 2.33 12.60
C LEU A 37 7.69 3.40 11.51
N TYR A 38 7.77 3.00 10.24
CA TYR A 38 7.81 3.92 9.12
C TYR A 38 6.50 4.73 9.01
N TYR A 39 5.34 4.07 9.09
CA TYR A 39 4.04 4.74 9.03
C TYR A 39 3.77 5.62 10.25
N GLU A 40 4.12 5.18 11.46
CA GLU A 40 4.03 6.02 12.67
C GLU A 40 4.93 7.26 12.56
N GLY A 41 6.13 7.10 11.97
CA GLY A 41 7.01 8.22 11.63
C GLY A 41 6.39 9.19 10.62
N MET A 42 5.70 8.68 9.59
CA MET A 42 4.97 9.50 8.61
C MET A 42 3.81 10.29 9.24
N VAL A 43 3.06 9.66 10.16
CA VAL A 43 2.00 10.34 10.93
C VAL A 43 2.59 11.48 11.75
N LYS A 44 3.69 11.23 12.47
CA LYS A 44 4.39 12.26 13.25
C LYS A 44 4.88 13.40 12.36
N LEU A 45 5.50 13.09 11.23
CA LEU A 45 5.99 14.08 10.28
C LEU A 45 4.85 14.94 9.73
N TYR A 46 3.74 14.32 9.32
CA TYR A 46 2.58 15.05 8.82
C TYR A 46 2.00 15.98 9.90
N LYS A 47 1.95 15.51 11.15
CA LYS A 47 1.53 16.34 12.28
C LYS A 47 2.43 17.55 12.47
N GLU A 48 3.74 17.36 12.41
CA GLU A 48 4.72 18.44 12.62
C GLU A 48 4.77 19.45 11.47
N THR A 49 4.49 19.01 10.24
CA THR A 49 4.78 19.80 9.02
C THR A 49 3.56 20.26 8.25
N VAL A 50 2.40 19.64 8.44
CA VAL A 50 1.19 19.90 7.65
C VAL A 50 0.01 20.29 8.54
N ASP A 51 -0.27 19.52 9.58
CA ASP A 51 -1.45 19.71 10.43
C ASP A 51 -1.16 19.29 11.89
N ASN A 52 -0.94 20.26 12.77
CA ASN A 52 -0.54 20.01 14.16
C ASN A 52 -1.64 19.37 15.02
N GLU A 53 -2.90 19.39 14.58
CA GLU A 53 -4.02 18.72 15.24
C GLU A 53 -4.26 17.31 14.70
N PHE A 54 -3.52 16.90 13.66
CA PHE A 54 -3.65 15.57 13.07
C PHE A 54 -3.27 14.48 14.07
N GLU A 55 -4.15 13.49 14.19
CA GLU A 55 -3.92 12.28 14.96
C GLU A 55 -4.28 11.07 14.09
N ALA A 56 -3.45 10.04 14.13
CA ALA A 56 -3.74 8.77 13.49
C ALA A 56 -3.20 7.61 14.31
N LYS A 57 -3.89 6.48 14.23
CA LYS A 57 -3.48 5.21 14.82
C LYS A 57 -3.12 4.25 13.70
N VAL A 58 -1.90 3.74 13.72
CA VAL A 58 -1.45 2.71 12.77
C VAL A 58 -1.62 1.34 13.42
N GLN A 59 -2.27 0.43 12.70
CA GLN A 59 -2.39 -0.97 13.08
C GLN A 59 -1.77 -1.84 11.98
N SER A 60 -0.86 -2.71 12.35
CA SER A 60 -0.20 -3.62 11.41
C SER A 60 -0.75 -5.04 11.54
N PHE A 61 -0.84 -5.71 10.40
CA PHE A 61 -1.27 -7.10 10.27
C PHE A 61 -0.34 -7.84 9.30
N GLY A 62 -0.36 -9.16 9.32
CA GLY A 62 0.37 -9.94 8.32
C GLY A 62 -0.20 -9.74 6.90
N PHE A 63 0.63 -9.86 5.87
CA PHE A 63 0.25 -9.67 4.46
C PHE A 63 -1.04 -10.42 4.07
N ARG A 64 -1.19 -11.67 4.50
CA ARG A 64 -2.38 -12.50 4.22
C ARG A 64 -3.52 -12.27 5.22
N GLU A 65 -3.20 -11.87 6.44
CA GLU A 65 -4.17 -11.64 7.52
C GLU A 65 -4.97 -10.35 7.29
N MET A 66 -4.30 -9.30 6.81
CA MET A 66 -4.89 -7.98 6.59
C MET A 66 -6.14 -8.03 5.68
N PRO A 67 -6.11 -8.60 4.45
CA PRO A 67 -7.29 -8.64 3.59
C PRO A 67 -8.44 -9.46 4.20
N GLU A 68 -8.14 -10.53 4.96
CA GLU A 68 -9.17 -11.33 5.63
C GLU A 68 -9.89 -10.52 6.72
N LYS A 69 -9.12 -9.81 7.55
CA LYS A 69 -9.67 -8.90 8.58
C LYS A 69 -10.49 -7.78 7.96
N LEU A 70 -9.98 -7.17 6.89
CA LEU A 70 -10.68 -6.10 6.18
C LEU A 70 -12.01 -6.60 5.61
N ALA A 71 -12.03 -7.78 4.97
CA ALA A 71 -13.25 -8.36 4.42
C ALA A 71 -14.31 -8.62 5.52
N VAL A 72 -13.91 -9.14 6.68
CA VAL A 72 -14.81 -9.34 7.83
C VAL A 72 -15.33 -8.00 8.35
N SER A 73 -14.46 -7.00 8.52
CA SER A 73 -14.84 -5.68 9.01
C SER A 73 -15.84 -4.98 8.08
N ILE A 74 -15.58 -4.99 6.77
CA ILE A 74 -16.49 -4.44 5.76
C ILE A 74 -17.85 -5.17 5.79
N LYS A 75 -17.84 -6.50 5.82
CA LYS A 75 -19.07 -7.31 5.80
C LYS A 75 -19.92 -7.10 7.06
N THR A 76 -19.29 -6.91 8.22
CA THR A 76 -19.98 -6.74 9.50
C THR A 76 -20.31 -5.27 9.79
N GLY A 77 -19.65 -4.32 9.14
CA GLY A 77 -19.73 -2.90 9.45
C GLY A 77 -19.07 -2.52 10.78
N ILE A 78 -18.32 -3.44 11.40
CA ILE A 78 -17.72 -3.24 12.71
C ILE A 78 -16.28 -2.75 12.53
N ASN A 79 -16.02 -1.53 13.01
CA ASN A 79 -14.72 -0.88 13.05
C ASN A 79 -13.90 -0.99 11.74
N PRO A 80 -14.47 -0.63 10.57
CA PRO A 80 -13.66 -0.51 9.36
C PRO A 80 -12.59 0.57 9.53
N PRO A 81 -11.37 0.35 9.01
CA PRO A 81 -10.36 1.39 9.01
C PRO A 81 -10.77 2.55 8.10
N ASP A 82 -10.27 3.75 8.40
CA ASP A 82 -10.44 4.91 7.53
C ASP A 82 -9.52 4.83 6.30
N VAL A 83 -8.31 4.28 6.49
CA VAL A 83 -7.32 4.05 5.43
C VAL A 83 -6.77 2.65 5.56
N VAL A 84 -6.66 1.93 4.44
CA VAL A 84 -6.06 0.59 4.42
C VAL A 84 -5.04 0.47 3.29
N GLN A 85 -3.87 -0.09 3.62
CA GLN A 85 -2.88 -0.50 2.64
C GLN A 85 -3.26 -1.88 2.13
N LEU A 86 -3.53 -2.01 0.84
CA LEU A 86 -3.79 -3.27 0.15
C LEU A 86 -2.77 -3.48 -0.97
N ASP A 87 -2.30 -4.72 -1.10
CA ASP A 87 -1.48 -5.12 -2.23
C ASP A 87 -2.32 -5.22 -3.51
N GLU A 88 -1.72 -4.85 -4.65
CA GLU A 88 -2.35 -4.90 -5.97
C GLU A 88 -2.87 -6.30 -6.33
N VAL A 89 -2.20 -7.37 -5.86
CA VAL A 89 -2.63 -8.75 -6.13
C VAL A 89 -3.87 -9.16 -5.36
N LEU A 90 -4.17 -8.48 -4.23
CA LEU A 90 -5.30 -8.78 -3.36
C LEU A 90 -6.45 -7.79 -3.54
N PHE A 91 -6.17 -6.58 -3.99
CA PHE A 91 -7.15 -5.53 -4.24
C PHE A 91 -8.31 -6.00 -5.14
N GLY A 92 -8.01 -6.79 -6.18
CA GLY A 92 -9.01 -7.32 -7.12
C GLY A 92 -10.13 -8.12 -6.45
N ALA A 93 -9.87 -8.77 -5.32
CA ALA A 93 -10.86 -9.58 -4.60
C ALA A 93 -12.01 -8.74 -4.02
N PHE A 94 -11.79 -7.44 -3.79
CA PHE A 94 -12.78 -6.51 -3.22
C PHE A 94 -13.62 -5.80 -4.29
N LEU A 95 -13.35 -6.06 -5.57
CA LEU A 95 -14.06 -5.41 -6.68
C LEU A 95 -15.33 -6.16 -7.11
N GLY A 96 -15.54 -7.36 -6.57
CA GLY A 96 -16.74 -8.15 -6.83
C GLY A 96 -17.96 -7.57 -6.12
N GLY A 97 -18.99 -7.19 -6.90
CA GLY A 97 -20.23 -6.62 -6.36
C GLY A 97 -20.10 -5.12 -6.07
N GLU A 98 -20.50 -4.72 -4.86
CA GLU A 98 -20.36 -3.34 -4.40
C GLU A 98 -18.93 -3.09 -3.92
N VAL A 99 -18.24 -2.14 -4.56
CA VAL A 99 -16.86 -1.79 -4.22
C VAL A 99 -16.86 -1.03 -2.89
N PRO A 100 -16.17 -1.53 -1.84
CA PRO A 100 -16.24 -0.97 -0.50
C PRO A 100 -15.31 0.24 -0.28
N PHE A 101 -14.76 0.81 -1.36
CA PHE A 101 -13.79 1.90 -1.31
C PHE A 101 -14.37 3.17 -1.93
N VAL A 102 -13.91 4.32 -1.42
CA VAL A 102 -14.31 5.63 -1.92
C VAL A 102 -13.73 5.87 -3.31
N ASP A 103 -14.51 6.47 -4.21
CA ASP A 103 -14.01 6.98 -5.49
C ASP A 103 -13.07 8.17 -5.26
N LEU A 104 -11.79 7.99 -5.59
CA LEU A 104 -10.73 8.96 -5.37
C LEU A 104 -10.47 9.87 -6.58
N ASN A 105 -11.18 9.71 -7.70
CA ASN A 105 -10.91 10.44 -8.94
C ASN A 105 -10.81 11.96 -8.75
N ALA A 106 -11.77 12.55 -8.04
CA ALA A 106 -11.77 14.00 -7.79
C ALA A 106 -10.62 14.44 -6.87
N ARG A 107 -10.28 13.62 -5.87
CA ARG A 107 -9.20 13.89 -4.91
C ARG A 107 -7.84 13.82 -5.59
N ILE A 108 -7.61 12.80 -6.43
CA ILE A 108 -6.40 12.61 -7.23
C ILE A 108 -6.17 13.81 -8.14
N LYS A 109 -7.19 14.25 -8.89
CA LYS A 109 -7.09 15.43 -9.77
C LYS A 109 -6.82 16.71 -8.99
N LYS A 110 -7.51 16.92 -7.86
CA LYS A 110 -7.30 18.09 -7.00
C LYS A 110 -5.87 18.16 -6.47
N ALA A 111 -5.32 17.00 -6.10
CA ALA A 111 -3.94 16.85 -5.63
C ALA A 111 -2.90 16.81 -6.77
N LYS A 112 -3.32 16.87 -8.05
CA LYS A 112 -2.47 16.74 -9.25
C LYS A 112 -1.72 15.41 -9.38
N LEU A 113 -2.14 14.40 -8.61
CA LEU A 113 -1.50 13.07 -8.60
C LEU A 113 -1.73 12.30 -9.91
N ASP A 114 -2.74 12.69 -10.71
CA ASP A 114 -2.99 12.13 -12.04
C ASP A 114 -1.84 12.38 -13.03
N LYS A 115 -1.03 13.41 -12.77
CA LYS A 115 0.13 13.79 -13.58
C LYS A 115 1.44 13.29 -13.00
N ASP A 116 1.54 13.25 -11.68
CA ASP A 116 2.78 12.94 -10.97
C ASP A 116 3.04 11.43 -10.84
N ILE A 117 1.98 10.62 -10.83
CA ILE A 117 2.08 9.16 -10.73
C ILE A 117 1.95 8.53 -12.13
N ALA A 118 2.82 7.57 -12.45
CA ALA A 118 2.74 6.83 -13.71
C ALA A 118 1.35 6.21 -13.92
N LYS A 119 0.73 6.45 -15.08
CA LYS A 119 -0.63 5.98 -15.41
C LYS A 119 -0.79 4.46 -15.25
N SER A 120 0.22 3.69 -15.64
CA SER A 120 0.23 2.23 -15.52
C SER A 120 0.13 1.73 -14.08
N ARG A 121 0.51 2.55 -13.10
CA ARG A 121 0.39 2.23 -11.67
C ARG A 121 -0.93 2.67 -11.09
N GLN A 122 -1.42 3.84 -11.48
CA GLN A 122 -2.76 4.26 -11.09
C GLN A 122 -3.83 3.28 -11.58
N SER A 123 -3.67 2.73 -12.80
CA SER A 123 -4.64 1.79 -13.37
C SER A 123 -4.80 0.49 -12.60
N LEU A 124 -3.81 0.09 -11.79
CA LEU A 124 -3.88 -1.14 -10.97
C LEU A 124 -4.94 -1.03 -9.87
N PHE A 125 -5.25 0.19 -9.44
CA PHE A 125 -6.28 0.48 -8.44
C PHE A 125 -7.54 1.09 -9.05
N ALA A 126 -7.71 0.96 -10.37
CA ALA A 126 -8.87 1.46 -11.09
C ALA A 126 -9.79 0.32 -11.55
N TYR A 127 -11.10 0.52 -11.39
CA TYR A 127 -12.13 -0.42 -11.81
C TYR A 127 -13.36 0.32 -12.30
N LYS A 128 -13.90 -0.08 -13.46
CA LYS A 128 -15.09 0.51 -14.10
C LYS A 128 -15.07 2.05 -14.16
N GLY A 129 -13.91 2.62 -14.53
CA GLY A 129 -13.72 4.07 -14.69
C GLY A 129 -13.54 4.87 -13.40
N LYS A 130 -13.46 4.20 -12.24
CA LYS A 130 -13.20 4.81 -10.94
C LYS A 130 -11.87 4.33 -10.39
N THR A 131 -11.14 5.21 -9.73
CA THR A 131 -9.89 4.86 -9.03
C THR A 131 -10.16 4.82 -7.53
N TYR A 132 -9.81 3.71 -6.90
CA TYR A 132 -10.15 3.40 -5.50
C TYR A 132 -8.94 3.35 -4.56
N GLY A 133 -7.74 3.47 -5.12
CA GLY A 133 -6.48 3.47 -4.37
C GLY A 133 -5.44 4.37 -5.01
N ILE A 134 -4.46 4.79 -4.21
CA ILE A 134 -3.32 5.58 -4.67
C ILE A 134 -2.07 4.71 -4.48
N PRO A 135 -1.26 4.48 -5.52
CA PRO A 135 -0.02 3.73 -5.38
C PRO A 135 0.92 4.41 -4.35
N GLN A 136 1.36 3.65 -3.35
CA GLN A 136 2.29 4.15 -2.33
C GLN A 136 3.75 4.03 -2.79
N SER A 137 4.09 2.93 -3.46
CA SER A 137 5.45 2.65 -3.90
C SER A 137 5.46 1.99 -5.27
N LEU A 138 6.61 2.09 -5.93
CA LEU A 138 6.91 1.46 -7.20
C LEU A 138 8.19 0.66 -7.03
N SER A 139 8.10 -0.64 -7.26
CA SER A 139 9.27 -1.51 -7.34
C SER A 139 9.55 -1.92 -8.78
N ALA A 140 10.84 -1.96 -9.13
CA ALA A 140 11.32 -2.57 -10.36
C ALA A 140 11.85 -3.97 -10.03
N MET A 141 11.60 -4.93 -10.93
CA MET A 141 12.28 -6.22 -10.82
C MET A 141 13.72 -6.07 -11.28
N VAL A 142 14.64 -6.55 -10.45
CA VAL A 142 16.08 -6.51 -10.71
C VAL A 142 16.68 -7.89 -10.43
N LEU A 143 17.78 -8.19 -11.09
CA LEU A 143 18.59 -9.38 -10.79
C LEU A 143 19.69 -8.99 -9.81
N TYR A 144 19.64 -9.53 -8.60
CA TYR A 144 20.77 -9.48 -7.67
C TYR A 144 21.74 -10.63 -7.99
N TYR A 145 23.04 -10.36 -7.93
CA TYR A 145 24.08 -11.35 -8.18
C TYR A 145 25.27 -11.17 -7.21
N ARG A 146 26.08 -12.22 -7.07
CA ARG A 146 27.30 -12.21 -6.27
C ARG A 146 28.44 -11.57 -7.05
N ALA A 147 28.67 -10.28 -6.81
CA ALA A 147 29.66 -9.49 -7.54
C ALA A 147 31.10 -10.05 -7.42
N ASP A 148 31.45 -10.64 -6.28
CA ASP A 148 32.73 -11.31 -6.06
C ASP A 148 32.90 -12.57 -6.91
N LEU A 149 31.89 -13.45 -6.94
CA LEU A 149 31.89 -14.65 -7.80
C LEU A 149 31.93 -14.29 -9.29
N PHE A 150 31.14 -13.28 -9.70
CA PHE A 150 31.15 -12.82 -11.09
C PHE A 150 32.51 -12.26 -11.48
N LYS A 151 33.16 -11.51 -10.58
CA LYS A 151 34.51 -10.99 -10.83
C LYS A 151 35.56 -12.11 -10.92
N GLU A 152 35.50 -13.09 -10.04
CA GLU A 152 36.41 -14.26 -10.05
C GLU A 152 36.30 -15.06 -11.35
N LEU A 153 35.06 -15.28 -11.82
CA LEU A 153 34.77 -16.04 -13.03
C LEU A 153 34.83 -15.19 -14.32
N GLY A 154 35.16 -13.89 -14.23
CA GLY A 154 35.19 -13.00 -15.39
C GLY A 154 33.82 -12.80 -16.08
N ILE A 155 32.72 -12.94 -15.35
CA ILE A 155 31.35 -12.79 -15.85
C ILE A 155 30.98 -11.31 -15.86
N ASP A 156 30.63 -10.78 -17.04
CA ASP A 156 30.01 -9.47 -17.18
C ASP A 156 28.48 -9.58 -17.01
N PRO A 157 27.89 -9.03 -15.94
CA PRO A 157 26.46 -9.10 -15.70
C PRO A 157 25.63 -8.38 -16.78
N VAL A 158 26.15 -7.29 -17.39
CA VAL A 158 25.36 -6.56 -18.40
C VAL A 158 25.30 -7.30 -19.74
N ALA A 159 26.17 -8.29 -19.95
CA ALA A 159 26.13 -9.16 -21.13
C ALA A 159 25.01 -10.21 -21.06
N LEU A 160 24.45 -10.49 -19.88
CA LEU A 160 23.41 -11.49 -19.62
C LEU A 160 22.01 -11.01 -20.05
N THR A 161 21.88 -10.63 -21.32
CA THR A 161 20.68 -10.01 -21.91
C THR A 161 19.58 -11.00 -22.29
N THR A 162 19.84 -12.31 -22.19
CA THR A 162 18.93 -13.38 -22.58
C THR A 162 19.03 -14.54 -21.61
N TRP A 163 17.94 -15.30 -21.43
CA TRP A 163 17.94 -16.50 -20.58
C TRP A 163 18.95 -17.56 -21.03
N ASP A 164 19.19 -17.74 -22.33
CA ASP A 164 20.18 -18.72 -22.81
C ASP A 164 21.59 -18.39 -22.33
N LYS A 165 22.00 -17.12 -22.45
CA LYS A 165 23.28 -16.63 -21.89
C LYS A 165 23.33 -16.80 -20.38
N PHE A 166 22.24 -16.46 -19.69
CA PHE A 166 22.14 -16.59 -18.23
C PHE A 166 22.31 -18.05 -17.79
N VAL A 167 21.65 -19.00 -18.47
CA VAL A 167 21.73 -20.44 -18.20
C VAL A 167 23.13 -20.98 -18.53
N ALA A 168 23.73 -20.55 -19.66
CA ALA A 168 25.07 -20.97 -20.03
C ALA A 168 26.10 -20.60 -18.96
N VAL A 169 26.07 -19.34 -18.49
CA VAL A 169 26.93 -18.88 -17.38
C VAL A 169 26.59 -19.60 -16.08
N GLY A 170 25.30 -19.81 -15.80
CA GLY A 170 24.86 -20.51 -14.61
C GLY A 170 25.40 -21.95 -14.50
N LYS A 171 25.60 -22.64 -15.64
CA LYS A 171 26.25 -23.96 -15.65
C LYS A 171 27.71 -23.89 -15.19
N THR A 172 28.48 -22.92 -15.68
CA THR A 172 29.87 -22.69 -15.23
C THR A 172 29.93 -22.38 -13.74
N VAL A 173 29.03 -21.54 -13.21
CA VAL A 173 28.96 -21.24 -11.77
C VAL A 173 28.70 -22.50 -10.94
N VAL A 174 27.84 -23.41 -11.43
CA VAL A 174 27.57 -24.68 -10.76
C VAL A 174 28.77 -25.62 -10.85
N GLU A 175 29.40 -25.74 -12.01
CA GLU A 175 30.55 -26.63 -12.24
C GLU A 175 31.77 -26.20 -11.41
N ASP A 176 32.09 -24.90 -11.37
CA ASP A 176 33.30 -24.39 -10.73
C ASP A 176 33.15 -24.19 -9.22
N HIS A 177 31.94 -23.82 -8.73
CA HIS A 177 31.72 -23.45 -7.33
C HIS A 177 30.62 -24.24 -6.62
N GLY A 178 29.89 -25.11 -7.32
CA GLY A 178 28.76 -25.85 -6.75
C GLY A 178 27.63 -24.95 -6.25
N LYS A 179 27.49 -23.73 -6.80
CA LYS A 179 26.47 -22.76 -6.41
C LYS A 179 25.41 -22.59 -7.49
N SER A 180 24.15 -22.56 -7.09
CA SER A 180 23.05 -22.26 -7.99
C SER A 180 23.08 -20.77 -8.38
N MET A 181 22.88 -20.50 -9.67
CA MET A 181 22.91 -19.14 -10.24
C MET A 181 21.73 -18.28 -9.77
N ILE A 182 20.55 -18.88 -9.55
CA ILE A 182 19.34 -18.19 -9.16
C ILE A 182 18.47 -19.10 -8.28
N ALA A 183 17.78 -18.51 -7.30
CA ALA A 183 16.70 -19.16 -6.59
C ALA A 183 15.40 -18.87 -7.34
N LEU A 184 14.76 -19.91 -7.88
CA LEU A 184 13.48 -19.80 -8.59
C LEU A 184 12.35 -20.24 -7.67
N ASP A 185 11.22 -19.54 -7.78
CA ASP A 185 9.95 -19.92 -7.21
C ASP A 185 8.84 -19.79 -8.28
N PRO A 186 7.61 -20.30 -8.03
CA PRO A 186 6.55 -20.30 -9.05
C PRO A 186 6.18 -18.93 -9.62
N THR A 187 6.46 -17.81 -8.92
CA THR A 187 6.17 -16.46 -9.42
C THR A 187 6.95 -16.11 -10.70
N TYR A 188 8.09 -16.77 -10.95
CA TYR A 188 8.91 -16.56 -12.14
C TYR A 188 8.19 -16.94 -13.43
N PHE A 189 7.25 -17.89 -13.39
CA PHE A 189 6.52 -18.29 -14.59
C PHE A 189 5.78 -17.10 -15.22
N GLY A 190 5.12 -16.28 -14.40
CA GLY A 190 4.46 -15.06 -14.86
C GLY A 190 5.45 -14.03 -15.42
N ILE A 191 6.66 -13.94 -14.87
CA ILE A 191 7.72 -13.04 -15.38
C ILE A 191 8.15 -13.48 -16.79
N LEU A 192 8.40 -14.78 -16.97
CA LEU A 192 8.83 -15.37 -18.22
C LEU A 192 7.75 -15.24 -19.32
N LEU A 193 6.47 -15.43 -18.96
CA LEU A 193 5.36 -15.21 -19.88
C LEU A 193 5.32 -13.77 -20.38
N ARG A 194 5.46 -12.78 -19.48
CA ARG A 194 5.43 -11.36 -19.84
C ARG A 194 6.59 -10.92 -20.72
N GLN A 195 7.77 -11.53 -20.55
CA GLN A 195 8.90 -11.31 -21.45
C GLN A 195 8.68 -11.86 -22.87
N ARG A 196 7.64 -12.67 -23.07
CA ARG A 196 7.19 -13.20 -24.36
C ARG A 196 5.86 -12.57 -24.81
N ASP A 197 5.53 -11.39 -24.29
CA ASP A 197 4.30 -10.66 -24.58
C ASP A 197 3.01 -11.46 -24.27
N SER A 198 3.08 -12.35 -23.27
CA SER A 198 1.97 -13.18 -22.80
C SER A 198 1.65 -12.93 -21.32
N ASP A 199 0.55 -13.49 -20.82
CA ASP A 199 0.16 -13.46 -19.41
C ASP A 199 -0.64 -14.71 -19.03
N LEU A 200 -0.92 -14.88 -17.74
CA LEU A 200 -1.72 -16.00 -17.21
C LEU A 200 -3.19 -15.95 -17.63
N PHE A 201 -3.68 -14.76 -18.01
CA PHE A 201 -5.06 -14.53 -18.42
C PHE A 201 -5.11 -13.70 -19.71
N GLY A 202 -6.04 -14.03 -20.59
CA GLY A 202 -6.43 -13.18 -21.72
C GLY A 202 -7.11 -11.89 -21.26
N ARG A 203 -7.25 -10.92 -22.16
CA ARG A 203 -7.92 -9.63 -21.87
C ARG A 203 -9.41 -9.78 -21.51
N ASP A 204 -10.02 -10.89 -21.90
CA ASP A 204 -11.40 -11.28 -21.59
C ASP A 204 -11.51 -12.08 -20.28
N GLY A 205 -10.39 -12.33 -19.59
CA GLY A 205 -10.33 -13.14 -18.38
C GLY A 205 -10.27 -14.65 -18.63
N SER A 206 -10.17 -15.11 -19.89
CA SER A 206 -9.94 -16.53 -20.17
C SER A 206 -8.57 -16.96 -19.62
N VAL A 207 -8.49 -18.11 -18.96
CA VAL A 207 -7.22 -18.67 -18.49
C VAL A 207 -6.35 -19.03 -19.69
N TYR A 208 -5.04 -18.77 -19.59
CA TYR A 208 -4.06 -19.25 -20.55
C TYR A 208 -4.15 -20.79 -20.68
N PRO A 209 -4.19 -21.37 -21.89
CA PRO A 209 -4.25 -22.82 -22.09
C PRO A 209 -3.01 -23.57 -21.63
#